data_AF-S9S7D1-F1
#
_entry.id   AF-S9S7D1-F1
#
_cell.length_a   1.000
_cell.length_b   1.000
_cell.length_c   1.000
_cell.angle_alpha   90.00
_cell.angle_beta   90.00
_cell.angle_gamma   90.00
#
_symmetry.space_group_name_H-M   'P 1'
#
loop_
_entity.id
_entity.type
_entity.pdbx_description
1 polymer ?
#
loop_
_entity_poly.entity_id
_entity_poly.type
_entity_poly.pdbx_seq_one_letter_code
_entity_poly.pdbx_strand_id
1 'polypeptide(L)'
;MTAIEKEAGLGPNRRSAVLDEAHLGSIHGAFGTISHDDTGPRTTWRARIRTLLAVLGPGVIVMVGDNDAGAFGTYTQAGQNYGTALLWTLLLLIPVLYVNQEMVLRLGAVTRVGHARLILERFGKFWGAFSVIDLFLLNALTIVTEFIGITLALDYLGISREIGVGISAILVMAAAGTGNFRRFERFAMVLAFGSLLLVPVFLAVHPPLDQIAHDFMTPQMPPDSKLSEVMLLVIAIVGTTVAPWQLFFQQSYVIDKRITPRFIRYERVDLWLGILMVVIGAVAMMSFTAAIFVGRPEFGNFTDAGAVAAGLEKYAGAVPGVLFALALLNACIIGAAAVSLSTAYAIGDVLSLRHSLHHKASEAKGFYAIYASLILVAAFLVLTPGTPLGLLTNAVQTLAGILLPSATVFLLLLCNDRAVLGPWVNSTRLNWFTGAVIAVLVMLSIILTSSVLFPDIGEDVILGILGGGSSVGIVVALASWFWRRIRPVRRARQQAFTPEIDQNPPEFWQMPPLSELPPPRMSRLNRLWMGVLRAYLVLAAGLVLVRIVQLALSGPV
;
A
#
# COMPACT_ATOMS: atom_id res chain seq x y z
N MET A 1 -16.45 -28.01 31.69
CA MET A 1 -17.14 -26.95 32.45
C MET A 1 -16.69 -27.05 33.89
N THR A 2 -15.73 -26.23 34.27
CA THR A 2 -15.23 -26.15 35.65
C THR A 2 -15.82 -24.90 36.29
N ALA A 3 -16.13 -24.99 37.59
CA ALA A 3 -16.85 -23.96 38.34
C ALA A 3 -16.22 -22.55 38.30
N ILE A 4 -14.97 -22.43 37.85
CA ILE A 4 -14.23 -21.17 37.69
C ILE A 4 -14.78 -20.32 36.52
N GLU A 5 -15.41 -20.92 35.51
CA GLU A 5 -16.00 -20.18 34.38
C GLU A 5 -17.22 -19.33 34.79
N LYS A 6 -17.88 -19.65 35.92
CA LYS A 6 -19.07 -18.92 36.40
C LYS A 6 -18.75 -17.70 37.27
N GLU A 7 -17.60 -17.65 37.94
CA GLU A 7 -17.27 -16.55 38.88
C GLU A 7 -16.59 -15.33 38.22
N ALA A 8 -16.11 -15.45 36.98
CA ALA A 8 -15.44 -14.36 36.27
C ALA A 8 -16.38 -13.41 35.48
N GLY A 9 -17.71 -13.62 35.52
CA GLY A 9 -18.65 -12.81 34.72
C GLY A 9 -18.47 -12.94 33.20
N LEU A 10 -17.71 -13.95 32.73
CA LEU A 10 -17.44 -14.20 31.32
C LEU A 10 -18.57 -15.05 30.72
N GLY A 11 -19.67 -14.38 30.35
CA GLY A 11 -20.80 -15.04 29.66
C GLY A 11 -20.44 -15.62 28.28
N PRO A 12 -21.23 -16.58 27.77
CA PRO A 12 -20.96 -17.39 26.56
C PRO A 12 -21.18 -16.65 25.23
N ASN A 13 -21.12 -15.32 25.19
CA ASN A 13 -21.60 -14.52 24.06
C ASN A 13 -20.63 -13.40 23.68
N ARG A 14 -19.39 -13.74 23.32
CA ARG A 14 -18.57 -12.80 22.52
C ARG A 14 -19.07 -12.86 21.07
N ARG A 15 -20.12 -12.08 20.78
CA ARG A 15 -20.62 -11.82 19.42
C ARG A 15 -19.52 -11.08 18.64
N SER A 16 -18.76 -11.80 17.84
CA SER A 16 -17.62 -11.25 17.08
C SER A 16 -18.04 -10.92 15.65
N ALA A 17 -17.51 -9.84 15.07
CA ALA A 17 -17.68 -9.50 13.65
C ALA A 17 -16.85 -10.35 12.68
N VAL A 18 -16.06 -11.30 13.21
CA VAL A 18 -15.19 -12.19 12.43
C VAL A 18 -15.99 -13.02 11.43
N LEU A 19 -15.56 -13.03 10.17
CA LEU A 19 -16.21 -13.74 9.07
C LEU A 19 -15.71 -15.18 8.85
N ASP A 20 -14.49 -15.48 9.30
CA ASP A 20 -13.85 -16.79 9.12
C ASP A 20 -13.26 -17.24 10.47
N GLU A 21 -13.60 -18.46 10.90
CA GLU A 21 -13.12 -19.04 12.17
C GLU A 21 -11.59 -19.13 12.22
N ALA A 22 -10.92 -19.21 11.07
CA ALA A 22 -9.46 -19.16 10.96
C ALA A 22 -8.83 -17.87 11.54
N HIS A 23 -9.60 -16.79 11.66
CA HIS A 23 -9.15 -15.52 12.24
C HIS A 23 -9.24 -15.47 13.77
N LEU A 24 -9.72 -16.54 14.42
CA LEU A 24 -9.78 -16.68 15.88
C LEU A 24 -8.61 -17.51 16.44
N GLY A 25 -8.22 -17.20 17.67
CA GLY A 25 -7.20 -17.96 18.41
C GLY A 25 -5.86 -17.25 18.56
N SER A 26 -4.82 -18.02 18.89
CA SER A 26 -3.48 -17.52 19.25
C SER A 26 -2.73 -16.91 18.07
N ILE A 27 -1.91 -15.90 18.34
CA ILE A 27 -1.02 -15.29 17.35
C ILE A 27 0.18 -16.21 17.15
N HIS A 28 0.40 -16.63 15.90
CA HIS A 28 1.53 -17.45 15.51
C HIS A 28 2.45 -16.68 14.55
N GLY A 29 3.16 -15.69 15.07
CA GLY A 29 4.08 -14.88 14.28
C GLY A 29 5.37 -15.60 13.89
N ALA A 30 6.14 -15.01 12.98
CA ALA A 30 7.42 -15.55 12.49
C ALA A 30 8.43 -15.82 13.62
N PHE A 31 8.55 -14.90 14.57
CA PHE A 31 9.55 -14.93 15.65
C PHE A 31 8.96 -15.21 17.05
N GLY A 32 7.69 -15.60 17.14
CA GLY A 32 7.08 -15.92 18.43
C GLY A 32 5.62 -16.36 18.38
N THR A 33 5.09 -16.79 19.52
CA THR A 33 3.66 -17.13 19.72
C THR A 33 3.12 -16.33 20.89
N ILE A 34 1.88 -15.84 20.80
CA ILE A 34 1.13 -15.30 21.93
C ILE A 34 -0.17 -16.08 22.04
N SER A 35 -0.40 -16.70 23.20
CA SER A 35 -1.65 -17.43 23.46
C SER A 35 -2.84 -16.48 23.43
N HIS A 36 -3.99 -16.94 22.92
CA HIS A 36 -5.24 -16.19 22.95
C HIS A 36 -5.61 -15.74 24.37
N ASP A 37 -5.32 -16.58 25.36
CA ASP A 37 -5.69 -16.34 26.77
C ASP A 37 -4.64 -15.49 27.51
N ASP A 38 -3.54 -15.12 26.86
CA ASP A 38 -2.50 -14.27 27.45
C ASP A 38 -2.98 -12.81 27.52
N THR A 39 -3.71 -12.47 28.58
CA THR A 39 -4.24 -11.13 28.88
C THR A 39 -3.33 -10.29 29.77
N GLY A 40 -2.20 -10.85 30.25
CA GLY A 40 -1.35 -10.22 31.25
C GLY A 40 -0.62 -8.95 30.79
N PRO A 41 -0.41 -7.94 31.66
CA PRO A 41 0.35 -6.75 31.31
C PRO A 41 1.84 -7.08 31.06
N ARG A 42 2.45 -6.42 30.07
CA ARG A 42 3.89 -6.58 29.76
C ARG A 42 4.72 -5.61 30.60
N THR A 43 5.08 -6.02 31.82
CA THR A 43 5.80 -5.19 32.79
C THR A 43 7.31 -5.18 32.56
N THR A 44 7.90 -6.29 32.13
CA THR A 44 9.35 -6.40 31.91
C THR A 44 9.74 -6.08 30.47
N TRP A 45 10.94 -5.52 30.27
CA TRP A 45 11.49 -5.23 28.94
C TRP A 45 11.62 -6.49 28.07
N ARG A 46 12.05 -7.61 28.65
CA ARG A 46 12.10 -8.92 27.95
C ARG A 46 10.73 -9.37 27.46
N ALA A 47 9.68 -9.20 28.26
CA ALA A 47 8.32 -9.55 27.85
C ALA A 47 7.80 -8.64 26.72
N ARG A 48 8.12 -7.34 26.78
CA ARG A 48 7.79 -6.38 25.71
C ARG A 48 8.47 -6.74 24.39
N ILE A 49 9.77 -7.07 24.41
CA ILE A 49 10.49 -7.49 23.20
C ILE A 49 9.94 -8.80 22.64
N ARG A 50 9.70 -9.81 23.48
CA ARG A 50 9.10 -11.07 23.00
C ARG A 50 7.72 -10.85 22.38
N THR A 51 6.93 -9.94 22.96
CA THR A 51 5.63 -9.55 22.40
C THR A 51 5.82 -8.87 21.04
N LEU A 52 6.75 -7.91 20.94
CA LEU A 52 7.06 -7.24 19.69
C LEU A 52 7.49 -8.25 18.62
N LEU A 53 8.42 -9.15 18.92
CA LEU A 53 8.89 -10.19 17.98
C LEU A 53 7.77 -11.13 17.50
N ALA A 54 6.81 -11.46 18.36
CA ALA A 54 5.67 -12.30 17.98
C ALA A 54 4.65 -11.55 17.09
N VAL A 55 4.58 -10.22 17.22
CA VAL A 55 3.62 -9.35 16.52
C VAL A 55 4.23 -8.72 15.26
N LEU A 56 5.55 -8.56 15.19
CA LEU A 56 6.31 -8.02 14.06
C LEU A 56 6.01 -8.79 12.76
N GLY A 57 5.68 -8.09 11.69
CA GLY A 57 5.37 -8.67 10.39
C GLY A 57 4.50 -7.77 9.50
N PRO A 58 3.24 -7.45 9.88
CA PRO A 58 2.28 -6.81 8.97
C PRO A 58 2.77 -5.50 8.35
N GLY A 59 3.25 -4.58 9.18
CA GLY A 59 3.82 -3.29 8.81
C GLY A 59 5.14 -3.43 8.06
N VAL A 60 6.07 -4.29 8.48
CA VAL A 60 7.33 -4.50 7.75
C VAL A 60 7.07 -5.09 6.36
N ILE A 61 6.22 -6.11 6.26
CA ILE A 61 5.95 -6.82 5.01
C ILE A 61 5.21 -5.93 4.02
N VAL A 62 4.18 -5.18 4.46
CA VAL A 62 3.44 -4.29 3.54
C VAL A 62 4.30 -3.12 3.06
N MET A 63 5.16 -2.58 3.93
CA MET A 63 6.07 -1.50 3.54
C MET A 63 7.13 -2.04 2.58
N VAL A 64 7.87 -3.10 2.93
CA VAL A 64 8.92 -3.60 2.04
C VAL A 64 8.34 -4.14 0.72
N GLY A 65 7.14 -4.70 0.74
CA GLY A 65 6.41 -5.09 -0.48
C GLY A 65 6.01 -3.92 -1.38
N ASP A 66 6.09 -2.68 -0.92
CA ASP A 66 5.88 -1.45 -1.69
C ASP A 66 7.12 -1.01 -2.47
N ASN A 67 8.32 -1.44 -2.05
CA ASN A 67 9.55 -1.30 -2.84
C ASN A 67 9.60 -2.40 -3.91
N ASP A 68 8.53 -2.51 -4.69
CA ASP A 68 8.31 -3.50 -5.75
C ASP A 68 9.00 -3.11 -7.07
N ALA A 69 8.73 -3.83 -8.16
CA ALA A 69 9.32 -3.51 -9.47
C ALA A 69 9.03 -2.07 -9.93
N GLY A 70 7.82 -1.56 -9.64
CA GLY A 70 7.41 -0.20 -9.96
C GLY A 70 8.22 0.84 -9.19
N ALA A 71 8.45 0.60 -7.91
CA ALA A 71 9.29 1.45 -7.07
C ALA A 71 10.77 1.43 -7.49
N PHE A 72 11.32 0.26 -7.83
CA PHE A 72 12.68 0.15 -8.38
C PHE A 72 12.84 1.00 -9.65
N GLY A 73 11.90 0.89 -10.59
CA GLY A 73 11.89 1.72 -11.79
C GLY A 73 11.81 3.21 -11.47
N THR A 74 10.86 3.60 -10.61
CA THR A 74 10.60 5.01 -10.29
C THR A 74 11.76 5.68 -9.55
N TYR A 75 12.32 5.04 -8.53
CA TYR A 75 13.40 5.62 -7.72
C TYR A 75 14.73 5.65 -8.47
N THR A 76 15.02 4.62 -9.27
CA THR A 76 16.23 4.65 -10.10
C THR A 76 16.08 5.64 -11.26
N GLN A 77 14.88 5.78 -11.86
CA GLN A 77 14.60 6.84 -12.82
C GLN A 77 14.83 8.23 -12.22
N ALA A 78 14.36 8.46 -10.99
CA ALA A 78 14.58 9.73 -10.29
C ALA A 78 16.06 10.03 -10.11
N GLY A 79 16.84 9.06 -9.65
CA GLY A 79 18.30 9.19 -9.53
C GLY A 79 19.00 9.42 -10.86
N GLN A 80 18.63 8.67 -11.90
CA GLN A 80 19.30 8.71 -13.20
C GLN A 80 18.97 9.97 -14.00
N ASN A 81 17.73 10.46 -13.93
CA ASN A 81 17.30 11.59 -14.74
C ASN A 81 17.49 12.94 -14.03
N TYR A 82 17.38 12.96 -12.71
CA TYR A 82 17.30 14.20 -11.94
C TYR A 82 18.25 14.25 -10.74
N GLY A 83 19.14 13.26 -10.61
CA GLY A 83 20.05 13.18 -9.49
C GLY A 83 19.33 13.02 -8.15
N THR A 84 19.87 13.65 -7.10
CA THR A 84 19.31 13.60 -5.74
C THR A 84 18.22 14.64 -5.48
N ALA A 85 17.91 15.50 -6.45
CA ALA A 85 17.03 16.65 -6.26
C ALA A 85 15.60 16.31 -5.81
N LEU A 86 15.12 15.10 -6.06
CA LEU A 86 13.77 14.65 -5.68
C LEU A 86 13.72 13.92 -4.33
N LEU A 87 14.83 13.79 -3.60
CA LEU A 87 14.88 13.08 -2.31
C LEU A 87 13.92 13.66 -1.26
N TRP A 88 13.72 14.98 -1.23
CA TRP A 88 12.79 15.64 -0.29
C TRP A 88 11.35 15.13 -0.38
N THR A 89 10.95 14.58 -1.54
CA THR A 89 9.61 14.00 -1.72
C THR A 89 9.40 12.81 -0.78
N LEU A 90 10.45 12.01 -0.53
CA LEU A 90 10.42 10.87 0.39
C LEU A 90 10.20 11.33 1.83
N LEU A 91 10.82 12.43 2.25
CA LEU A 91 10.63 13.02 3.57
C LEU A 91 9.16 13.42 3.80
N LEU A 92 8.51 14.01 2.80
CA LEU A 92 7.10 14.36 2.87
C LEU A 92 6.17 13.13 2.92
N LEU A 93 6.59 12.02 2.32
CA LEU A 93 5.81 10.79 2.29
C LEU A 93 5.82 10.04 3.63
N ILE A 94 6.85 10.19 4.48
CA ILE A 94 6.92 9.54 5.80
C ILE A 94 5.66 9.75 6.66
N PRO A 95 5.20 10.99 6.93
CA PRO A 95 4.00 11.20 7.74
C PRO A 95 2.73 10.72 7.02
N VAL A 96 2.69 10.79 5.68
CA VAL A 96 1.57 10.31 4.86
C VAL A 96 1.42 8.79 4.99
N LEU A 97 2.53 8.06 4.79
CA LEU A 97 2.65 6.63 5.01
C LEU A 97 2.20 6.25 6.40
N TYR A 98 2.78 6.85 7.43
CA TYR A 98 2.49 6.50 8.81
C TYR A 98 0.99 6.64 9.12
N VAL A 99 0.38 7.76 8.73
CA VAL A 99 -1.04 8.02 9.01
C VAL A 99 -1.94 7.06 8.25
N ASN A 100 -1.71 6.85 6.95
CA ASN A 100 -2.55 5.95 6.16
C ASN A 100 -2.48 4.52 6.68
N GLN A 101 -1.26 4.01 6.90
CA GLN A 101 -1.05 2.63 7.32
C GLN A 101 -1.47 2.40 8.78
N GLU A 102 -1.33 3.38 9.68
CA GLU A 102 -1.86 3.27 11.06
C GLU A 102 -3.39 3.20 11.07
N MET A 103 -4.07 3.96 10.21
CA MET A 103 -5.52 3.89 10.07
C MET A 103 -5.96 2.49 9.60
N VAL A 104 -5.26 1.91 8.62
CA VAL A 104 -5.53 0.55 8.11
C VAL A 104 -5.30 -0.49 9.20
N LEU A 105 -4.15 -0.46 9.86
CA LEU A 105 -3.80 -1.31 10.99
C LEU A 105 -4.90 -1.29 12.05
N ARG A 106 -5.31 -0.09 12.48
CA ARG A 106 -6.33 0.09 13.50
C ARG A 106 -7.68 -0.43 13.03
N LEU A 107 -8.05 -0.16 11.78
CA LEU A 107 -9.28 -0.66 11.18
C LEU A 107 -9.31 -2.20 11.18
N GLY A 108 -8.24 -2.87 10.75
CA GLY A 108 -8.14 -4.33 10.77
C GLY A 108 -8.19 -4.93 12.19
N ALA A 109 -7.40 -4.39 13.11
CA ALA A 109 -7.31 -4.89 14.49
C ALA A 109 -8.64 -4.78 15.25
N VAL A 110 -9.41 -3.72 14.98
CA VAL A 110 -10.67 -3.41 15.66
C VAL A 110 -11.86 -4.11 15.01
N THR A 111 -11.94 -4.12 13.68
CA THR A 111 -13.13 -4.62 12.96
C THR A 111 -13.09 -6.11 12.72
N ARG A 112 -11.90 -6.71 12.55
CA ARG A 112 -11.76 -8.11 12.15
C ARG A 112 -12.48 -8.51 10.85
N VAL A 113 -12.75 -7.51 10.01
CA VAL A 113 -13.42 -7.66 8.71
C VAL A 113 -12.54 -6.97 7.67
N GLY A 114 -12.35 -7.56 6.50
CA GLY A 114 -11.53 -6.97 5.46
C GLY A 114 -12.13 -5.71 4.82
N HIS A 115 -11.27 -4.93 4.18
CA HIS A 115 -11.59 -3.57 3.72
C HIS A 115 -12.75 -3.56 2.71
N ALA A 116 -12.70 -4.47 1.73
CA ALA A 116 -13.70 -4.57 0.67
C ALA A 116 -15.09 -4.89 1.22
N ARG A 117 -15.18 -5.78 2.23
CA ARG A 117 -16.46 -6.10 2.87
C ARG A 117 -17.01 -4.92 3.65
N LEU A 118 -16.18 -4.18 4.37
CA LEU A 118 -16.62 -2.96 5.05
C LEU A 118 -17.17 -1.93 4.07
N ILE A 119 -16.51 -1.73 2.92
CA ILE A 119 -17.02 -0.80 1.89
C ILE A 119 -18.39 -1.27 1.37
N LEU A 120 -18.53 -2.56 1.09
CA LEU A 120 -19.79 -3.14 0.62
C LEU A 120 -20.94 -2.92 1.61
N GLU A 121 -20.72 -3.22 2.88
CA GLU A 121 -21.74 -3.15 3.93
C GLU A 121 -22.06 -1.70 4.35
N ARG A 122 -21.04 -0.82 4.35
CA ARG A 122 -21.21 0.57 4.81
C ARG A 122 -21.56 1.55 3.69
N PHE A 123 -21.25 1.28 2.43
CA PHE A 123 -21.51 2.20 1.32
C PHE A 123 -22.39 1.61 0.21
N GLY A 124 -22.72 0.33 0.31
CA GLY A 124 -23.63 -0.36 -0.60
C GLY A 124 -22.94 -1.03 -1.79
N LYS A 125 -23.74 -1.78 -2.55
CA LYS A 125 -23.29 -2.68 -3.63
C LYS A 125 -22.45 -2.00 -4.71
N PHE A 126 -22.81 -0.77 -5.10
CA PHE A 126 -22.08 -0.04 -6.14
C PHE A 126 -20.62 0.22 -5.74
N TRP A 127 -20.40 0.77 -4.54
CA TRP A 127 -19.06 1.10 -4.07
C TRP A 127 -18.26 -0.13 -3.67
N GLY A 128 -18.90 -1.15 -3.12
CA GLY A 128 -18.26 -2.44 -2.88
C GLY A 128 -17.78 -3.11 -4.17
N ALA A 129 -18.63 -3.18 -5.19
CA ALA A 129 -18.27 -3.74 -6.50
C ALA A 129 -17.18 -2.90 -7.18
N PHE A 130 -17.31 -1.57 -7.17
CA PHE A 130 -16.28 -0.67 -7.69
C PHE A 130 -14.93 -0.95 -7.04
N SER A 131 -14.87 -0.95 -5.70
CA SER A 131 -13.63 -1.17 -4.97
C SER A 131 -12.96 -2.52 -5.28
N VAL A 132 -13.73 -3.60 -5.48
CA VAL A 132 -13.16 -4.92 -5.80
C VAL A 132 -12.70 -5.01 -7.24
N ILE A 133 -13.51 -4.52 -8.19
CA ILE A 133 -13.16 -4.55 -9.62
C ILE A 133 -11.91 -3.70 -9.85
N ASP A 134 -11.89 -2.51 -9.26
CA ASP A 134 -10.78 -1.57 -9.34
C ASP A 134 -9.47 -2.19 -8.82
N LEU A 135 -9.51 -2.74 -7.61
CA LEU A 135 -8.38 -3.44 -7.01
C LEU A 135 -7.94 -4.64 -7.85
N PHE A 136 -8.88 -5.44 -8.35
CA PHE A 136 -8.56 -6.62 -9.18
C PHE A 136 -7.81 -6.22 -10.46
N LEU A 137 -8.30 -5.21 -11.17
CA LEU A 137 -7.69 -4.74 -12.41
C LEU A 137 -6.32 -4.14 -12.17
N LEU A 138 -6.20 -3.23 -11.19
CA LEU A 138 -4.94 -2.60 -10.85
C LEU A 138 -3.91 -3.65 -10.41
N ASN A 139 -4.27 -4.54 -9.50
CA ASN A 139 -3.36 -5.56 -8.99
C ASN A 139 -2.96 -6.57 -10.06
N ALA A 140 -3.87 -6.96 -10.97
CA ALA A 140 -3.52 -7.84 -12.09
C ALA A 140 -2.40 -7.20 -12.94
N LEU A 141 -2.50 -5.91 -13.23
CA LEU A 141 -1.49 -5.16 -13.97
C LEU A 141 -0.20 -4.95 -13.16
N THR A 142 -0.30 -4.65 -11.87
CA THR A 142 0.86 -4.55 -10.98
C THR A 142 1.64 -5.86 -10.93
N ILE A 143 0.97 -7.02 -10.81
CA ILE A 143 1.64 -8.32 -10.83
C ILE A 143 2.38 -8.53 -12.16
N VAL A 144 1.82 -8.09 -13.30
CA VAL A 144 2.56 -8.13 -14.57
C VAL A 144 3.85 -7.30 -14.49
N THR A 145 3.80 -6.12 -13.86
CA THR A 145 4.99 -5.29 -13.62
C THR A 145 6.03 -6.00 -12.74
N GLU A 146 5.60 -6.75 -11.73
CA GLU A 146 6.50 -7.59 -10.93
C GLU A 146 7.19 -8.65 -11.78
N PHE A 147 6.45 -9.33 -12.66
CA PHE A 147 7.04 -10.33 -13.56
C PHE A 147 7.96 -9.71 -14.62
N ILE A 148 7.70 -8.47 -15.05
CA ILE A 148 8.65 -7.71 -15.88
C ILE A 148 9.95 -7.48 -15.11
N GLY A 149 9.88 -7.01 -13.86
CA GLY A 149 11.07 -6.82 -13.01
C GLY A 149 11.86 -8.11 -12.80
N ILE A 150 11.17 -9.25 -12.64
CA ILE A 150 11.80 -10.58 -12.59
C ILE A 150 12.60 -10.85 -13.88
N THR A 151 12.02 -10.60 -15.06
CA THR A 151 12.74 -10.82 -16.33
C THR A 151 13.96 -9.92 -16.49
N LEU A 152 13.87 -8.64 -16.12
CA LEU A 152 15.00 -7.70 -16.17
C LEU A 152 16.16 -8.15 -15.28
N ALA A 153 15.86 -8.62 -14.06
CA ALA A 153 16.86 -9.16 -13.16
C ALA A 153 17.51 -10.44 -13.70
N LEU A 154 16.71 -11.37 -14.26
CA LEU A 154 17.20 -12.63 -14.80
C LEU A 154 18.06 -12.43 -16.06
N ASP A 155 17.65 -11.51 -16.93
CA ASP A 155 18.40 -11.14 -18.13
C ASP A 155 19.79 -10.63 -17.79
N TYR A 156 19.87 -9.74 -16.81
CA TYR A 156 21.15 -9.24 -16.30
C TYR A 156 22.01 -10.38 -15.72
N LEU A 157 21.40 -11.31 -14.98
CA LEU A 157 22.10 -12.46 -14.40
C LEU A 157 22.45 -13.56 -15.43
N GLY A 158 22.02 -13.43 -16.69
CA GLY A 158 22.24 -14.44 -17.73
C GLY A 158 21.43 -15.74 -17.52
N ILE A 159 20.30 -15.67 -16.80
CA ILE A 159 19.42 -16.81 -16.52
C ILE A 159 18.24 -16.79 -17.51
N SER A 160 17.83 -17.97 -18.01
CA SER A 160 16.66 -18.08 -18.90
C SER A 160 15.40 -17.49 -18.27
N ARG A 161 14.72 -16.61 -19.03
CA ARG A 161 13.48 -15.93 -18.64
C ARG A 161 12.38 -16.92 -18.32
N GLU A 162 12.21 -17.93 -19.16
CA GLU A 162 11.15 -18.93 -19.07
C GLU A 162 11.27 -19.74 -17.77
N ILE A 163 12.49 -20.20 -17.48
CA ILE A 163 12.78 -20.97 -16.27
C ILE A 163 12.61 -20.10 -15.03
N GLY A 164 13.19 -18.90 -15.02
CA GLY A 164 13.14 -18.02 -13.85
C GLY A 164 11.74 -17.50 -13.55
N VAL A 165 10.95 -17.12 -14.56
CA VAL A 165 9.53 -16.76 -14.39
C VAL A 165 8.72 -17.94 -13.87
N GLY A 166 8.91 -19.14 -14.41
CA GLY A 166 8.23 -20.35 -13.95
C GLY A 166 8.56 -20.69 -12.49
N ILE A 167 9.84 -20.63 -12.12
CA ILE A 167 10.30 -20.85 -10.75
C ILE A 167 9.72 -19.79 -9.80
N SER A 168 9.75 -18.51 -10.16
CA SER A 168 9.19 -17.44 -9.34
C SER A 168 7.68 -17.62 -9.13
N ALA A 169 6.93 -17.96 -10.18
CA ALA A 169 5.50 -18.24 -10.06
C ALA A 169 5.23 -19.42 -9.11
N ILE A 170 5.98 -20.52 -9.26
CA ILE A 170 5.87 -21.69 -8.37
C ILE A 170 6.23 -21.33 -6.93
N LEU A 171 7.30 -20.55 -6.73
CA LEU A 171 7.77 -20.15 -5.40
C LEU A 171 6.72 -19.33 -4.66
N VAL A 172 6.17 -18.30 -5.32
CA VAL A 172 5.11 -17.45 -4.77
C VAL A 172 3.87 -18.28 -4.44
N MET A 173 3.43 -19.14 -5.37
CA MET A 173 2.30 -20.04 -5.15
C MET A 173 2.51 -21.02 -3.99
N ALA A 174 3.68 -21.64 -3.91
CA ALA A 174 4.02 -22.60 -2.88
C ALA A 174 4.13 -21.95 -1.48
N ALA A 175 4.68 -20.73 -1.40
CA ALA A 175 4.84 -20.01 -0.15
C ALA A 175 3.48 -19.70 0.52
N ALA A 176 2.50 -19.23 -0.25
CA ALA A 176 1.15 -18.97 0.25
C ALA A 176 0.37 -20.28 0.48
N GLY A 177 0.50 -21.28 -0.40
CA GLY A 177 -0.30 -22.51 -0.41
C GLY A 177 -0.04 -23.50 0.74
N THR A 178 0.85 -23.20 1.68
CA THR A 178 1.25 -24.14 2.74
C THR A 178 0.17 -24.41 3.80
N GLY A 179 -0.87 -23.56 3.90
CA GLY A 179 -1.87 -23.60 4.97
C GLY A 179 -1.30 -23.34 6.36
N ASN A 180 -0.16 -22.66 6.42
CA ASN A 180 0.47 -22.26 7.68
C ASN A 180 0.94 -20.82 7.57
N PHE A 181 0.17 -19.90 8.14
CA PHE A 181 0.48 -18.47 8.17
C PHE A 181 1.91 -18.18 8.63
N ARG A 182 2.41 -18.87 9.66
CA ARG A 182 3.78 -18.67 10.16
C ARG A 182 4.85 -18.99 9.12
N ARG A 183 4.62 -19.98 8.25
CA ARG A 183 5.57 -20.33 7.18
C ARG A 183 5.58 -19.24 6.12
N PHE A 184 4.40 -18.77 5.69
CA PHE A 184 4.29 -17.64 4.78
C PHE A 184 4.95 -16.38 5.37
N GLU A 185 4.66 -16.04 6.62
CA GLU A 185 5.22 -14.86 7.26
C GLU A 185 6.74 -14.94 7.37
N ARG A 186 7.32 -16.11 7.68
CA ARG A 186 8.78 -16.29 7.67
C ARG A 186 9.38 -16.11 6.28
N PHE A 187 8.73 -16.65 5.26
CA PHE A 187 9.13 -16.44 3.87
C PHE A 187 9.14 -14.94 3.52
N ALA A 188 8.05 -14.23 3.81
CA ALA A 188 7.93 -12.80 3.57
C ALA A 188 8.97 -12.00 4.39
N MET A 189 9.27 -12.37 5.64
CA MET A 189 10.32 -11.74 6.44
C MET A 189 11.72 -11.99 5.88
N VAL A 190 12.00 -13.17 5.34
CA VAL A 190 13.28 -13.43 4.64
C VAL A 190 13.43 -12.50 3.45
N LEU A 191 12.39 -12.34 2.63
CA LEU A 191 12.41 -11.40 1.52
C LEU A 191 12.51 -9.94 1.99
N ALA A 192 11.84 -9.60 3.10
CA ALA A 192 11.92 -8.27 3.68
C ALA A 192 13.36 -7.93 4.07
N PHE A 193 14.08 -8.85 4.75
CA PHE A 193 15.50 -8.66 5.04
C PHE A 193 16.38 -8.74 3.78
N GLY A 194 15.98 -9.51 2.76
CA GLY A 194 16.63 -9.54 1.45
C GLY A 194 16.66 -8.17 0.76
N SER A 195 15.69 -7.29 1.02
CA SER A 195 15.71 -5.91 0.50
C SER A 195 16.91 -5.09 1.01
N LEU A 196 17.53 -5.49 2.13
CA LEU A 196 18.73 -4.84 2.66
C LEU A 196 19.96 -5.04 1.77
N LEU A 197 19.90 -5.85 0.71
CA LEU A 197 20.93 -5.93 -0.33
C LEU A 197 21.20 -4.60 -1.03
N LEU A 198 20.27 -3.63 -0.96
CA LEU A 198 20.50 -2.26 -1.45
C LEU A 198 21.52 -1.48 -0.62
N VAL A 199 21.68 -1.81 0.67
CA VAL A 199 22.65 -1.15 1.56
C VAL A 199 24.11 -1.39 1.12
N PRO A 200 24.57 -2.64 0.89
CA PRO A 200 25.93 -2.85 0.39
C PRO A 200 26.15 -2.27 -1.01
N VAL A 201 25.13 -2.18 -1.88
CA VAL A 201 25.24 -1.46 -3.17
C VAL A 201 25.52 0.02 -2.92
N PHE A 202 24.73 0.66 -2.06
CA PHE A 202 24.94 2.05 -1.67
C PHE A 202 26.34 2.29 -1.08
N LEU A 203 26.78 1.42 -0.17
CA LEU A 203 28.11 1.51 0.43
C LEU A 203 29.22 1.31 -0.60
N ALA A 204 29.06 0.43 -1.59
CA ALA A 204 30.07 0.21 -2.62
C ALA A 204 30.21 1.41 -3.57
N VAL A 205 29.09 2.06 -3.92
CA VAL A 205 29.08 3.22 -4.82
C VAL A 205 29.58 4.50 -4.14
N HIS A 206 29.48 4.60 -2.81
CA HIS A 206 29.90 5.77 -2.01
C HIS A 206 29.29 7.11 -2.49
N PRO A 207 27.96 7.22 -2.59
CA PRO A 207 27.34 8.48 -3.01
C PRO A 207 27.53 9.59 -1.95
N PRO A 208 27.59 10.87 -2.36
CA PRO A 208 27.94 11.99 -1.48
C PRO A 208 26.88 12.22 -0.39
N LEU A 209 27.19 11.86 0.85
CA LEU A 209 26.25 11.91 1.98
C LEU A 209 25.81 13.33 2.36
N ASP A 210 26.67 14.32 2.17
CA ASP A 210 26.39 15.73 2.38
C ASP A 210 25.30 16.24 1.42
N GLN A 211 25.42 15.89 0.13
CA GLN A 211 24.43 16.22 -0.87
C GLN A 211 23.10 15.48 -0.61
N ILE A 212 23.16 14.19 -0.28
CA ILE A 212 21.96 13.40 0.06
C ILE A 212 21.23 14.01 1.25
N ALA A 213 21.94 14.37 2.31
CA ALA A 213 21.35 14.96 3.51
C ALA A 213 20.74 16.33 3.22
N HIS A 214 21.41 17.16 2.42
CA HIS A 214 20.89 18.44 1.96
C HIS A 214 19.60 18.24 1.16
N ASP A 215 19.65 17.49 0.05
CA ASP A 215 18.55 17.34 -0.90
C ASP A 215 17.36 16.55 -0.35
N PHE A 216 17.57 15.76 0.71
CA PHE A 216 16.50 15.10 1.45
C PHE A 216 15.72 16.08 2.35
N MET A 217 16.36 17.14 2.84
CA MET A 217 15.75 18.12 3.73
C MET A 217 15.28 19.39 3.02
N THR A 218 15.84 19.70 1.84
CA THR A 218 15.54 20.92 1.09
C THR A 218 14.66 20.63 -0.12
N PRO A 219 13.42 21.15 -0.15
CA PRO A 219 12.59 21.10 -1.35
C PRO A 219 13.25 21.87 -2.49
N GLN A 220 13.64 21.16 -3.54
CA GLN A 220 14.20 21.75 -4.75
C GLN A 220 13.66 21.05 -5.99
N MET A 221 13.61 21.81 -7.09
CA MET A 221 13.29 21.27 -8.40
C MET A 221 14.59 21.11 -9.21
N PRO A 222 14.70 20.07 -10.04
CA PRO A 222 15.85 19.91 -10.92
C PRO A 222 15.97 21.12 -11.86
N PRO A 223 17.16 21.75 -11.99
CA PRO A 223 17.36 22.86 -12.89
C PRO A 223 17.14 22.44 -14.35
N ASP A 224 16.67 23.37 -15.18
CA ASP A 224 16.49 23.22 -16.64
C ASP A 224 15.63 22.02 -17.09
N SER A 225 14.77 21.51 -16.20
CA SER A 225 13.91 20.36 -16.44
C SER A 225 12.47 20.77 -16.71
N LYS A 226 11.78 20.09 -17.62
CA LYS A 226 10.36 20.37 -17.90
C LYS A 226 9.52 20.03 -16.67
N LEU A 227 8.72 20.99 -16.22
CA LEU A 227 7.88 20.81 -15.03
C LEU A 227 6.92 19.62 -15.17
N SER A 228 6.42 19.36 -16.38
CA SER A 228 5.51 18.23 -16.66
C SER A 228 6.15 16.88 -16.38
N GLU A 229 7.37 16.65 -16.86
CA GLU A 229 8.11 15.39 -16.69
C GLU A 229 8.50 15.17 -15.23
N VAL A 230 9.00 16.22 -14.55
CA VAL A 230 9.31 16.17 -13.12
C VAL A 230 8.05 15.89 -12.30
N MET A 231 6.93 16.52 -12.62
CA MET A 231 5.68 16.30 -11.89
C MET A 231 5.12 14.91 -12.10
N LEU A 232 5.18 14.36 -13.31
CA LEU A 232 4.81 12.96 -13.56
C LEU A 232 5.63 12.00 -12.70
N LEU A 233 6.93 12.25 -12.56
CA LEU A 233 7.79 11.42 -11.73
C LEU A 233 7.51 11.59 -10.23
N VAL A 234 7.25 12.81 -9.74
CA VAL A 234 6.82 13.02 -8.35
C VAL A 234 5.49 12.31 -8.09
N ILE A 235 4.55 12.36 -9.04
CA ILE A 235 3.29 11.64 -8.94
C ILE A 235 3.53 10.13 -8.92
N ALA A 236 4.47 9.61 -9.73
CA ALA A 236 4.87 8.21 -9.70
C ALA A 236 5.46 7.84 -8.33
N ILE A 237 6.37 8.64 -7.76
CA ILE A 237 6.94 8.43 -6.42
C ILE A 237 5.83 8.36 -5.36
N VAL A 238 4.88 9.30 -5.38
CA VAL A 238 3.73 9.30 -4.46
C VAL A 238 2.84 8.07 -4.69
N GLY A 239 2.61 7.72 -5.95
CA GLY A 239 1.77 6.61 -6.38
C GLY A 239 2.29 5.24 -5.94
N THR A 240 3.60 5.01 -6.10
CA THR A 240 4.28 3.77 -5.69
C THR A 240 4.48 3.68 -4.19
N THR A 241 4.23 4.76 -3.43
CA THR A 241 4.39 4.77 -1.96
C THR A 241 3.07 4.58 -1.21
N VAL A 242 1.94 4.87 -1.84
CA VAL A 242 0.61 4.72 -1.21
C VAL A 242 -0.27 3.92 -2.15
N ALA A 243 0.12 2.68 -2.41
CA ALA A 243 -0.61 1.84 -3.35
C ALA A 243 -1.94 1.35 -2.72
N PRO A 244 -3.07 1.38 -3.47
CA PRO A 244 -4.35 0.92 -2.97
C PRO A 244 -4.31 -0.50 -2.38
N TRP A 245 -3.54 -1.40 -3.00
CA TRP A 245 -3.42 -2.79 -2.58
C TRP A 245 -2.87 -2.95 -1.17
N GLN A 246 -2.02 -2.04 -0.70
CA GLN A 246 -1.46 -2.07 0.65
C GLN A 246 -2.57 -1.97 1.70
N LEU A 247 -3.60 -1.15 1.45
CA LEU A 247 -4.70 -0.95 2.40
C LEU A 247 -5.50 -2.25 2.60
N PHE A 248 -5.77 -2.97 1.51
CA PHE A 248 -6.49 -4.24 1.56
C PHE A 248 -5.61 -5.34 2.14
N PHE A 249 -4.36 -5.43 1.68
CA PHE A 249 -3.41 -6.45 2.13
C PHE A 249 -3.12 -6.31 3.62
N GLN A 250 -2.68 -5.14 4.09
CA GLN A 250 -2.33 -4.95 5.50
C GLN A 250 -3.53 -5.18 6.40
N GLN A 251 -4.72 -4.70 6.03
CA GLN A 251 -5.93 -4.93 6.83
C GLN A 251 -6.20 -6.43 6.97
N SER A 252 -6.27 -7.17 5.86
CA SER A 252 -6.55 -8.60 5.88
C SER A 252 -5.42 -9.39 6.56
N TYR A 253 -4.16 -8.97 6.39
CA TYR A 253 -3.01 -9.60 7.03
C TYR A 253 -2.97 -9.40 8.54
N VAL A 254 -3.34 -8.22 9.05
CA VAL A 254 -3.53 -7.93 10.48
C VAL A 254 -4.63 -8.83 11.08
N ILE A 255 -5.70 -9.08 10.31
CA ILE A 255 -6.80 -9.98 10.70
C ILE A 255 -6.32 -11.43 10.72
N ASP A 256 -5.60 -11.87 9.69
CA ASP A 256 -5.06 -13.24 9.56
C ASP A 256 -4.01 -13.54 10.64
N LYS A 257 -3.20 -12.55 11.00
CA LYS A 257 -2.26 -12.62 12.12
C LYS A 257 -2.97 -12.60 13.49
N ARG A 258 -4.27 -12.28 13.50
CA ARG A 258 -5.14 -12.23 14.68
C ARG A 258 -4.75 -11.13 15.67
N ILE A 259 -4.27 -10.00 15.16
CA ILE A 259 -3.93 -8.82 15.97
C ILE A 259 -5.19 -8.23 16.59
N THR A 260 -5.13 -7.93 17.88
CA THR A 260 -6.22 -7.26 18.63
C THR A 260 -5.83 -5.80 18.94
N PRO A 261 -6.79 -4.94 19.32
CA PRO A 261 -6.51 -3.54 19.64
C PRO A 261 -5.45 -3.35 20.75
N ARG A 262 -5.34 -4.31 21.66
CA ARG A 262 -4.28 -4.35 22.69
C ARG A 262 -2.86 -4.31 22.12
N PHE A 263 -2.62 -4.86 20.93
CA PHE A 263 -1.29 -4.91 20.33
C PHE A 263 -0.99 -3.75 19.37
N ILE A 264 -1.93 -2.82 19.14
CA ILE A 264 -1.75 -1.67 18.23
C ILE A 264 -0.47 -0.88 18.55
N ARG A 265 -0.10 -0.73 19.82
CA ARG A 265 1.14 -0.02 20.19
C ARG A 265 2.41 -0.71 19.68
N TYR A 266 2.43 -2.04 19.65
CA TYR A 266 3.55 -2.81 19.10
C TYR A 266 3.54 -2.78 17.57
N GLU A 267 2.36 -2.87 16.97
CA GLU A 267 2.18 -2.76 15.53
C GLU A 267 2.54 -1.37 14.98
N ARG A 268 2.39 -0.30 15.78
CA ARG A 268 2.93 1.03 15.41
C ARG A 268 4.46 1.02 15.33
N VAL A 269 5.15 0.23 16.16
CA VAL A 269 6.62 0.08 16.08
C VAL A 269 6.98 -0.75 14.85
N ASP A 270 6.26 -1.84 14.60
CA ASP A 270 6.41 -2.65 13.38
C ASP A 270 6.22 -1.81 12.11
N LEU A 271 5.21 -0.95 12.07
CA LEU A 271 4.99 0.00 10.98
C LEU A 271 6.17 0.98 10.82
N TRP A 272 6.69 1.55 11.92
CA TRP A 272 7.86 2.44 11.84
C TRP A 272 9.10 1.73 11.30
N LEU A 273 9.32 0.48 11.67
CA LEU A 273 10.42 -0.33 11.13
C LEU A 273 10.25 -0.55 9.62
N GLY A 274 9.02 -0.85 9.17
CA GLY A 274 8.71 -0.97 7.75
C GLY A 274 8.96 0.32 6.97
N ILE A 275 8.47 1.46 7.46
CA ILE A 275 8.68 2.78 6.84
C ILE A 275 10.18 3.09 6.75
N LEU A 276 10.93 2.82 7.81
CA LEU A 276 12.38 3.04 7.81
C LEU A 276 13.08 2.22 6.72
N MET A 277 12.74 0.93 6.58
CA MET A 277 13.33 0.06 5.56
C MET A 277 12.99 0.54 4.14
N VAL A 278 11.73 0.92 3.89
CA VAL A 278 11.29 1.45 2.59
C VAL A 278 12.06 2.71 2.22
N VAL A 279 12.11 3.68 3.14
CA VAL A 279 12.74 4.99 2.88
C VAL A 279 14.23 4.82 2.69
N ILE A 280 14.90 3.97 3.48
CA ILE A 280 16.32 3.66 3.28
C ILE A 280 16.55 3.06 1.89
N GLY A 281 15.71 2.12 1.45
CA GLY A 281 15.80 1.54 0.11
C GLY A 281 15.60 2.57 -1.00
N ALA A 282 14.58 3.43 -0.88
CA ALA A 282 14.29 4.49 -1.85
C ALA A 282 15.42 5.53 -1.95
N VAL A 283 15.92 6.01 -0.79
CA VAL A 283 17.08 6.91 -0.72
C VAL A 283 18.30 6.25 -1.32
N ALA A 284 18.55 4.97 -1.01
CA ALA A 284 19.69 4.24 -1.55
C ALA A 284 19.64 4.20 -3.08
N MET A 285 18.51 3.78 -3.65
CA MET A 285 18.30 3.70 -5.11
C MET A 285 18.50 5.03 -5.81
N MET A 286 17.84 6.10 -5.35
CA MET A 286 18.03 7.42 -5.95
C MET A 286 19.50 7.87 -5.87
N SER A 287 20.15 7.63 -4.74
CA SER A 287 21.50 8.14 -4.47
C SER A 287 22.59 7.41 -5.25
N PHE A 288 22.62 6.07 -5.25
CA PHE A 288 23.65 5.36 -6.00
C PHE A 288 23.42 5.51 -7.51
N THR A 289 22.17 5.60 -7.97
CA THR A 289 21.88 5.80 -9.39
C THR A 289 22.30 7.20 -9.84
N ALA A 290 22.05 8.23 -9.01
CA ALA A 290 22.59 9.56 -9.25
C ALA A 290 24.13 9.56 -9.33
N ALA A 291 24.79 8.93 -8.35
CA ALA A 291 26.25 8.92 -8.26
C ALA A 291 26.95 8.25 -9.45
N ILE A 292 26.35 7.19 -10.04
CA ILE A 292 26.97 6.50 -11.19
C ILE A 292 26.67 7.17 -12.54
N PHE A 293 25.52 7.84 -12.68
CA PHE A 293 25.07 8.37 -13.97
C PHE A 293 25.26 9.88 -14.14
N VAL A 294 25.25 10.70 -13.09
CA VAL A 294 25.46 12.15 -13.22
C VAL A 294 26.79 12.43 -13.92
N GLY A 295 26.74 13.23 -14.99
CA GLY A 295 27.92 13.53 -15.83
C GLY A 295 28.31 12.43 -16.83
N ARG A 296 27.48 11.39 -17.00
CA ARG A 296 27.66 10.32 -17.99
C ARG A 296 26.65 10.44 -19.15
N PRO A 297 26.92 9.83 -20.31
CA PRO A 297 26.00 9.86 -21.46
C PRO A 297 24.60 9.31 -21.17
N GLU A 298 24.48 8.39 -20.23
CA GLU A 298 23.22 7.76 -19.85
C GLU A 298 22.35 8.64 -18.91
N PHE A 299 22.87 9.76 -18.38
CA PHE A 299 22.10 10.70 -17.56
C PHE A 299 20.91 11.27 -18.31
N GLY A 300 19.73 11.31 -17.69
CA GLY A 300 18.49 11.76 -18.34
C GLY A 300 17.85 10.74 -19.29
N ASN A 301 18.51 9.63 -19.59
CA ASN A 301 18.08 8.61 -20.55
C ASN A 301 17.72 7.29 -19.86
N PHE A 302 16.95 7.36 -18.77
CA PHE A 302 16.42 6.18 -18.11
C PHE A 302 15.57 5.33 -19.06
N THR A 303 15.77 4.01 -18.99
CA THR A 303 15.02 3.03 -19.77
C THR A 303 14.28 2.06 -18.84
N ASP A 304 15.03 1.28 -18.08
CA ASP A 304 14.50 0.34 -17.08
C ASP A 304 15.52 0.01 -15.98
N ALA A 305 15.09 -0.77 -14.99
CA ALA A 305 15.94 -1.20 -13.88
C ALA A 305 17.06 -2.18 -14.33
N GLY A 306 16.89 -2.93 -15.42
CA GLY A 306 17.94 -3.81 -15.95
C GLY A 306 19.13 -3.00 -16.49
N ALA A 307 18.85 -1.89 -17.18
CA ALA A 307 19.89 -0.95 -17.62
C ALA A 307 20.65 -0.31 -16.44
N VAL A 308 19.96 -0.07 -15.30
CA VAL A 308 20.61 0.40 -14.08
C VAL A 308 21.55 -0.66 -13.50
N ALA A 309 21.18 -1.94 -13.52
CA ALA A 309 22.06 -3.04 -13.11
C ALA A 309 23.34 -3.10 -13.97
N ALA A 310 23.18 -2.99 -15.30
CA ALA A 310 24.30 -2.93 -16.24
C ALA A 310 25.18 -1.69 -16.04
N GLY A 311 24.57 -0.53 -15.73
CA GLY A 311 25.29 0.69 -15.39
C GLY A 311 26.09 0.57 -14.09
N LEU A 312 25.51 -0.03 -13.06
CA LEU A 312 26.20 -0.35 -11.80
C LEU A 312 27.42 -1.25 -12.06
N GLU A 313 27.26 -2.28 -12.90
CA GLU A 313 28.39 -3.14 -13.28
C GLU A 313 29.49 -2.36 -14.00
N LYS A 314 29.10 -1.56 -15.00
CA LYS A 314 30.01 -0.77 -15.84
C LYS A 314 30.83 0.23 -15.03
N TYR A 315 30.22 0.88 -14.04
CA TYR A 315 30.82 2.04 -13.35
C TYR A 315 31.25 1.76 -11.90
N ALA A 316 30.65 0.79 -11.21
CA ALA A 316 30.95 0.44 -9.82
C ALA A 316 31.43 -1.02 -9.64
N GLY A 317 31.39 -1.83 -10.70
CA GLY A 317 31.85 -3.22 -10.73
C GLY A 317 30.72 -4.24 -10.65
N ALA A 318 31.03 -5.50 -10.99
CA ALA A 318 30.04 -6.57 -11.11
C ALA A 318 29.27 -6.87 -9.81
N VAL A 319 29.91 -6.71 -8.65
CA VAL A 319 29.27 -7.02 -7.35
C VAL A 319 28.06 -6.11 -7.09
N PRO A 320 28.15 -4.76 -7.16
CA PRO A 320 26.99 -3.87 -7.12
C PRO A 320 25.87 -4.21 -8.10
N GLY A 321 26.20 -4.52 -9.37
CA GLY A 321 25.21 -4.89 -10.37
C GLY A 321 24.44 -6.17 -10.02
N VAL A 322 25.17 -7.22 -9.60
CA VAL A 322 24.57 -8.49 -9.15
C VAL A 322 23.73 -8.31 -7.89
N LEU A 323 24.21 -7.57 -6.89
CA LEU A 323 23.44 -7.31 -5.67
C LEU A 323 22.16 -6.53 -5.95
N PHE A 324 22.21 -5.56 -6.86
CA PHE A 324 21.03 -4.81 -7.29
C PHE A 324 20.03 -5.71 -8.03
N ALA A 325 20.49 -6.56 -8.96
CA ALA A 325 19.60 -7.49 -9.67
C ALA A 325 18.96 -8.51 -8.72
N LEU A 326 19.69 -9.01 -7.72
CA LEU A 326 19.15 -9.88 -6.67
C LEU A 326 18.13 -9.13 -5.78
N ALA A 327 18.39 -7.87 -5.45
CA ALA A 327 17.45 -7.03 -4.71
C ALA A 327 16.15 -6.78 -5.49
N LEU A 328 16.25 -6.50 -6.80
CA LEU A 328 15.12 -6.36 -7.71
C LEU A 328 14.32 -7.66 -7.80
N LEU A 329 14.98 -8.80 -8.01
CA LEU A 329 14.32 -10.11 -8.05
C LEU A 329 13.57 -10.41 -6.73
N ASN A 330 14.22 -10.14 -5.60
CA ASN A 330 13.63 -10.29 -4.27
C ASN A 330 12.40 -9.39 -4.07
N ALA A 331 12.50 -8.12 -4.45
CA ALA A 331 11.41 -7.15 -4.41
C ALA A 331 10.20 -7.61 -5.24
N CYS A 332 10.43 -8.12 -6.44
CA CYS A 332 9.36 -8.59 -7.31
C CYS A 332 8.64 -9.81 -6.73
N ILE A 333 9.35 -10.72 -6.05
CA ILE A 333 8.74 -11.91 -5.45
C ILE A 333 7.85 -11.53 -4.26
N ILE A 334 8.31 -10.63 -3.38
CA ILE A 334 7.49 -10.18 -2.25
C ILE A 334 6.30 -9.33 -2.71
N GLY A 335 6.51 -8.43 -3.68
CA GLY A 335 5.45 -7.62 -4.31
C GLY A 335 4.40 -8.51 -4.96
N ALA A 336 4.81 -9.45 -5.82
CA ALA A 336 3.90 -10.38 -6.48
C ALA A 336 3.08 -11.18 -5.46
N ALA A 337 3.69 -11.65 -4.37
CA ALA A 337 2.98 -12.37 -3.32
C ALA A 337 1.96 -11.48 -2.58
N ALA A 338 2.36 -10.27 -2.17
CA ALA A 338 1.50 -9.38 -1.39
C ALA A 338 0.34 -8.82 -2.23
N VAL A 339 0.61 -8.39 -3.45
CA VAL A 339 -0.39 -7.83 -4.38
C VAL A 339 -1.43 -8.89 -4.79
N SER A 340 -0.99 -10.11 -5.12
CA SER A 340 -1.93 -11.19 -5.47
C SER A 340 -2.75 -11.67 -4.26
N LEU A 341 -2.16 -11.73 -3.06
CA LEU A 341 -2.91 -12.01 -1.83
C LEU A 341 -3.94 -10.92 -1.53
N SER A 342 -3.59 -9.65 -1.71
CA SER A 342 -4.49 -8.50 -1.52
C SER A 342 -5.81 -8.69 -2.28
N THR A 343 -5.71 -9.07 -3.56
CA THR A 343 -6.88 -9.34 -4.40
C THR A 343 -7.65 -10.58 -3.96
N ALA A 344 -6.94 -11.67 -3.63
CA ALA A 344 -7.56 -12.90 -3.17
C ALA A 344 -8.36 -12.69 -1.86
N TYR A 345 -7.82 -11.90 -0.92
CA TYR A 345 -8.53 -11.51 0.29
C TYR A 345 -9.75 -10.65 -0.02
N ALA A 346 -9.60 -9.57 -0.80
CA ALA A 346 -10.69 -8.66 -1.10
C ALA A 346 -11.88 -9.34 -1.81
N ILE A 347 -11.60 -10.25 -2.75
CA ILE A 347 -12.64 -11.04 -3.41
C ILE A 347 -13.23 -12.07 -2.44
N GLY A 348 -12.39 -12.73 -1.64
CA GLY A 348 -12.84 -13.68 -0.61
C GLY A 348 -13.81 -13.05 0.39
N ASP A 349 -13.49 -11.84 0.85
CA ASP A 349 -14.31 -11.01 1.74
C ASP A 349 -15.70 -10.69 1.14
N VAL A 350 -15.73 -10.22 -0.11
CA VAL A 350 -16.97 -9.79 -0.76
C VAL A 350 -17.84 -10.96 -1.18
N LEU A 351 -17.23 -12.05 -1.65
CA LEU A 351 -17.94 -13.28 -2.02
C LEU A 351 -18.21 -14.21 -0.83
N SER A 352 -17.78 -13.84 0.39
CA SER A 352 -17.91 -14.66 1.60
C SER A 352 -17.34 -16.08 1.42
N LEU A 353 -16.23 -16.19 0.70
CA LEU A 353 -15.48 -17.45 0.55
C LEU A 353 -14.62 -17.66 1.80
N ARG A 354 -14.19 -18.91 2.06
CA ARG A 354 -13.11 -19.16 3.02
C ARG A 354 -11.83 -18.51 2.51
N HIS A 355 -11.24 -17.63 3.32
CA HIS A 355 -10.09 -16.82 2.91
C HIS A 355 -9.16 -16.62 4.11
N SER A 356 -8.08 -17.41 4.15
CA SER A 356 -7.05 -17.28 5.17
C SER A 356 -5.82 -18.09 4.78
N LEU A 357 -4.63 -17.60 5.11
CA LEU A 357 -3.38 -18.35 4.99
C LEU A 357 -3.24 -19.49 6.01
N HIS A 358 -4.14 -19.57 7.00
CA HIS A 358 -4.26 -20.73 7.89
C HIS A 358 -4.98 -21.90 7.22
N HIS A 359 -5.71 -21.66 6.13
CA HIS A 359 -6.33 -22.74 5.35
C HIS A 359 -5.38 -23.31 4.31
N LYS A 360 -5.41 -24.63 4.17
CA LYS A 360 -4.71 -25.31 3.07
C LYS A 360 -5.38 -24.99 1.72
N ALA A 361 -4.62 -25.11 0.63
CA ALA A 361 -5.16 -24.96 -0.72
C ALA A 361 -6.39 -25.84 -1.01
N SER A 362 -6.44 -27.04 -0.40
CA SER A 362 -7.59 -27.95 -0.51
C SER A 362 -8.85 -27.46 0.21
N GLU A 363 -8.71 -26.62 1.23
CA GLU A 363 -9.79 -26.14 2.10
C GLU A 363 -10.38 -24.81 1.61
N ALA A 364 -9.55 -23.95 1.01
CA ALA A 364 -9.92 -22.63 0.51
C ALA A 364 -9.70 -22.51 -1.02
N LYS A 365 -10.27 -23.45 -1.79
CA LYS A 365 -10.04 -23.57 -3.24
C LYS A 365 -10.27 -22.27 -4.01
N GLY A 366 -11.33 -21.52 -3.68
CA GLY A 366 -11.66 -20.25 -4.35
C GLY A 366 -10.58 -19.18 -4.13
N PHE A 367 -10.13 -19.01 -2.89
CA PHE A 367 -9.07 -18.06 -2.53
C PHE A 367 -7.77 -18.36 -3.28
N TYR A 368 -7.30 -19.61 -3.24
CA TYR A 368 -6.06 -20.00 -3.92
C TYR A 368 -6.20 -20.07 -5.44
N ALA A 369 -7.40 -20.32 -5.99
CA ALA A 369 -7.64 -20.26 -7.43
C ALA A 369 -7.52 -18.83 -7.97
N ILE A 370 -8.09 -17.84 -7.29
CA ILE A 370 -7.95 -16.42 -7.65
C ILE A 370 -6.47 -16.03 -7.60
N TYR A 371 -5.82 -16.34 -6.48
CA TYR A 371 -4.40 -16.08 -6.26
C TYR A 371 -3.51 -16.67 -7.36
N ALA A 372 -3.65 -17.98 -7.64
CA ALA A 372 -2.88 -18.66 -8.67
C ALA A 372 -3.21 -18.14 -10.08
N SER A 373 -4.48 -17.82 -10.36
CA SER A 373 -4.88 -17.31 -11.68
C SER A 373 -4.21 -15.99 -12.02
N LEU A 374 -4.11 -15.05 -11.06
CA LEU A 374 -3.44 -13.77 -11.26
C LEU A 374 -1.96 -13.96 -11.58
N ILE A 375 -1.29 -14.83 -10.82
CA ILE A 375 0.14 -15.14 -11.01
C ILE A 375 0.38 -15.78 -12.37
N LEU A 376 -0.43 -16.78 -12.73
CA LEU A 376 -0.28 -17.52 -13.99
C LEU A 376 -0.56 -16.64 -15.21
N VAL A 377 -1.61 -15.80 -15.15
CA VAL A 377 -1.93 -14.86 -16.22
C VAL A 377 -0.81 -13.84 -16.40
N ALA A 378 -0.28 -13.29 -15.32
CA ALA A 378 0.84 -12.35 -15.40
C ALA A 378 2.10 -13.00 -15.96
N ALA A 379 2.48 -14.18 -15.46
CA ALA A 379 3.63 -14.94 -15.97
C ALA A 379 3.48 -15.26 -17.46
N PHE A 380 2.29 -15.71 -17.90
CA PHE A 380 2.00 -15.98 -19.30
C PHE A 380 2.12 -14.73 -20.18
N LEU A 381 1.56 -13.61 -19.73
CA LEU A 381 1.59 -12.35 -20.47
C LEU A 381 3.03 -11.85 -20.66
N VAL A 382 3.86 -11.87 -19.61
CA VAL A 382 5.27 -11.44 -19.71
C VAL A 382 6.10 -12.33 -20.61
N LEU A 383 5.83 -13.64 -20.65
CA LEU A 383 6.52 -14.57 -21.54
C LEU A 383 6.04 -14.48 -23.00
N THR A 384 4.98 -13.71 -23.29
CA THR A 384 4.49 -13.55 -24.65
C THR A 384 5.42 -12.64 -25.46
N PRO A 385 6.02 -13.13 -26.57
CA PRO A 385 6.95 -12.35 -27.37
C PRO A 385 6.31 -11.09 -27.96
N GLY A 386 7.06 -9.99 -27.98
CA GLY A 386 6.61 -8.72 -28.59
C GLY A 386 5.70 -7.86 -27.72
N THR A 387 5.48 -8.23 -26.46
CA THR A 387 4.74 -7.39 -25.50
C THR A 387 5.57 -6.14 -25.16
N PRO A 388 5.03 -4.91 -25.30
CA PRO A 388 5.75 -3.69 -24.96
C PRO A 388 5.77 -3.48 -23.44
N LEU A 389 6.70 -4.15 -22.76
CA LEU A 389 6.77 -4.20 -21.29
C LEU A 389 6.82 -2.80 -20.65
N GLY A 390 7.63 -1.89 -21.20
CA GLY A 390 7.74 -0.51 -20.70
C GLY A 390 6.44 0.30 -20.82
N LEU A 391 5.70 0.16 -21.93
CA LEU A 391 4.40 0.82 -22.08
C LEU A 391 3.39 0.29 -21.05
N LEU A 392 3.43 -1.02 -20.78
CA LEU A 392 2.56 -1.64 -19.81
C LEU A 392 2.85 -1.09 -18.41
N THR A 393 4.12 -1.08 -17.98
CA THR A 393 4.54 -0.53 -16.69
C THR A 393 4.09 0.93 -16.50
N ASN A 394 4.28 1.77 -17.51
CA ASN A 394 3.85 3.18 -17.46
C ASN A 394 2.32 3.32 -17.35
N ALA A 395 1.57 2.48 -18.06
CA ALA A 395 0.11 2.45 -17.96
C ALA A 395 -0.36 2.02 -16.56
N VAL A 396 0.31 1.04 -15.94
CA VAL A 396 0.01 0.60 -14.57
C VAL A 396 0.23 1.74 -13.58
N GLN A 397 1.38 2.42 -13.64
CA GLN A 397 1.69 3.54 -12.74
C GLN A 397 0.70 4.69 -12.89
N THR A 398 0.30 4.99 -14.13
CA THR A 398 -0.71 6.01 -14.41
C THR A 398 -2.06 5.65 -13.79
N LEU A 399 -2.50 4.39 -13.97
CA LEU A 399 -3.75 3.91 -13.41
C LEU A 399 -3.70 3.92 -11.87
N ALA A 400 -2.59 3.49 -11.27
CA ALA A 400 -2.38 3.51 -9.82
C ALA A 400 -2.56 4.92 -9.25
N GLY A 401 -1.93 5.93 -9.86
CA GLY A 401 -2.04 7.33 -9.44
C GLY A 401 -3.47 7.86 -9.50
N ILE A 402 -4.25 7.43 -10.51
CA ILE A 402 -5.66 7.84 -10.69
C ILE A 402 -6.57 7.26 -9.60
N LEU A 403 -6.33 6.03 -9.19
CA LEU A 403 -7.21 5.29 -8.28
C LEU A 403 -6.90 5.57 -6.81
N LEU A 404 -5.68 5.98 -6.51
CA LEU A 404 -5.15 6.24 -5.17
C LEU A 404 -6.07 7.12 -4.30
N PRO A 405 -6.57 8.29 -4.76
CA PRO A 405 -7.40 9.15 -3.91
C PRO A 405 -8.67 8.45 -3.42
N SER A 406 -9.25 7.57 -4.22
CA SER A 406 -10.50 6.88 -3.89
C SER A 406 -10.33 5.94 -2.71
N ALA A 407 -9.24 5.16 -2.69
CA ALA A 407 -8.94 4.22 -1.63
C ALA A 407 -8.72 4.93 -0.29
N THR A 408 -7.97 6.04 -0.28
CA THR A 408 -7.74 6.85 0.93
C THR A 408 -9.03 7.51 1.43
N VAL A 409 -9.93 7.95 0.54
CA VAL A 409 -11.23 8.51 0.95
C VAL A 409 -12.09 7.48 1.69
N PHE A 410 -12.19 6.24 1.18
CA PHE A 410 -12.95 5.19 1.86
C PHE A 410 -12.37 4.85 3.22
N LEU A 411 -11.04 4.75 3.31
CA LEU A 411 -10.35 4.53 4.58
C LEU A 411 -10.68 5.64 5.59
N LEU A 412 -10.61 6.92 5.18
CA LEU A 412 -10.95 8.04 6.05
C LEU A 412 -12.41 7.99 6.51
N LEU A 413 -13.34 7.65 5.62
CA LEU A 413 -14.76 7.56 5.94
C LEU A 413 -15.05 6.43 6.94
N LEU A 414 -14.47 5.23 6.73
CA LEU A 414 -14.59 4.10 7.66
C LEU A 414 -13.95 4.42 9.00
N CYS A 415 -12.79 5.07 9.00
CA CYS A 415 -12.10 5.46 10.23
C CYS A 415 -12.79 6.56 11.04
N ASN A 416 -13.83 7.19 10.49
CA ASN A 416 -14.69 8.16 11.17
C ASN A 416 -16.06 7.59 11.55
N ASP A 417 -16.37 6.35 11.17
CA ASP A 417 -17.63 5.71 11.52
C ASP A 417 -17.56 5.14 12.95
N ARG A 418 -18.25 5.80 13.89
CA ARG A 418 -18.31 5.37 15.29
C ARG A 418 -18.96 4.00 15.48
N ALA A 419 -19.83 3.57 14.57
CA ALA A 419 -20.40 2.23 14.66
C ALA A 419 -19.35 1.15 14.34
N VAL A 420 -18.36 1.48 13.52
CA VAL A 420 -17.30 0.57 13.07
C VAL A 420 -16.10 0.58 14.00
N LEU A 421 -15.63 1.77 14.42
CA LEU A 421 -14.42 1.91 15.23
C LEU A 421 -14.64 2.27 16.70
N GLY A 422 -15.86 2.65 17.11
CA GLY A 422 -16.17 2.98 18.50
C GLY A 422 -15.21 4.04 19.09
N PRO A 423 -14.45 3.73 20.15
CA PRO A 423 -13.50 4.66 20.76
C PRO A 423 -12.25 4.92 19.91
N TRP A 424 -11.99 4.12 18.87
CA TRP A 424 -10.82 4.21 18.00
C TRP A 424 -11.00 5.12 16.78
N VAL A 425 -12.08 5.90 16.70
CA VAL A 425 -12.31 6.83 15.58
C VAL A 425 -11.22 7.91 15.48
N ASN A 426 -11.02 8.41 14.27
CA ASN A 426 -10.06 9.49 14.01
C ASN A 426 -10.32 10.73 14.87
N SER A 427 -9.23 11.32 15.37
CA SER A 427 -9.26 12.63 16.00
C SER A 427 -9.49 13.73 14.96
N THR A 428 -9.96 14.90 15.41
CA THR A 428 -10.15 16.06 14.53
C THR A 428 -8.85 16.49 13.83
N ARG A 429 -7.70 16.39 14.50
CA ARG A 429 -6.40 16.73 13.94
C ARG A 429 -5.99 15.77 12.82
N LEU A 430 -6.18 14.46 13.06
CA LEU A 430 -5.90 13.44 12.07
C LEU A 430 -6.79 13.61 10.83
N ASN A 431 -8.07 13.92 11.02
CA ASN A 431 -8.98 14.22 9.91
C ASN A 431 -8.57 15.44 9.07
N TRP A 432 -8.01 16.49 9.69
CA TRP A 432 -7.49 17.63 8.95
C TRP A 432 -6.26 17.24 8.11
N PHE A 433 -5.33 16.51 8.73
CA PHE A 433 -4.14 16.04 8.04
C PHE A 433 -4.49 15.10 6.87
N THR A 434 -5.26 14.04 7.12
CA THR A 434 -5.69 13.11 6.06
C THR A 434 -6.53 13.82 4.99
N GLY A 435 -7.36 14.79 5.36
CA GLY A 435 -8.10 15.62 4.40
C GLY A 435 -7.18 16.43 3.48
N ALA A 436 -6.10 17.01 4.02
CA ALA A 436 -5.10 17.71 3.23
C ALA A 436 -4.34 16.75 2.30
N VAL A 437 -3.96 15.57 2.79
CA VAL A 437 -3.33 14.51 1.98
C VAL A 437 -4.24 14.12 0.81
N ILE A 438 -5.52 13.81 1.06
CA ILE A 438 -6.48 13.49 0.00
C ILE A 438 -6.60 14.63 -1.01
N ALA A 439 -6.63 15.89 -0.56
CA ALA A 439 -6.71 17.03 -1.45
C ALA A 439 -5.49 17.12 -2.38
N VAL A 440 -4.28 16.89 -1.85
CA VAL A 440 -3.04 16.83 -2.64
C VAL A 440 -3.09 15.66 -3.62
N LEU A 441 -3.50 14.47 -3.18
CA LEU A 441 -3.60 13.29 -4.05
C LEU A 441 -4.61 13.49 -5.20
N VAL A 442 -5.76 14.10 -4.93
CA VAL A 442 -6.74 14.45 -5.98
C VAL A 442 -6.13 15.45 -6.96
N MET A 443 -5.40 16.45 -6.47
CA MET A 443 -4.75 17.45 -7.32
C MET A 443 -3.67 16.84 -8.21
N LEU A 444 -2.78 16.03 -7.62
CA LEU A 444 -1.76 15.27 -8.34
C LEU A 444 -2.38 14.35 -9.39
N SER A 445 -3.49 13.71 -9.08
CA SER A 445 -4.18 12.87 -10.04
C SER A 445 -4.84 13.65 -11.19
N ILE A 446 -5.40 14.83 -10.92
CA ILE A 446 -5.92 15.71 -11.98
C ILE A 446 -4.78 16.14 -12.90
N ILE A 447 -3.61 16.47 -12.36
CA ILE A 447 -2.41 16.80 -13.14
C ILE A 447 -2.01 15.59 -13.99
N LEU A 448 -1.86 14.41 -13.40
CA LEU A 448 -1.54 13.16 -14.11
C LEU A 448 -2.50 12.90 -15.26
N THR A 449 -3.80 12.94 -14.99
CA THR A 449 -4.85 12.71 -15.99
C THR A 449 -4.76 13.74 -17.11
N SER A 450 -4.51 15.01 -16.78
CA SER A 450 -4.37 16.07 -17.78
C SER A 450 -3.12 15.88 -18.65
N SER A 451 -1.98 15.56 -18.05
CA SER A 451 -0.71 15.29 -18.75
C SER A 451 -0.80 14.09 -19.68
N VAL A 452 -1.52 13.04 -19.27
CA VAL A 452 -1.69 11.81 -20.07
C VAL A 452 -2.58 12.08 -21.29
N LEU A 453 -3.59 12.94 -21.14
CA LEU A 453 -4.52 13.29 -22.22
C LEU A 453 -3.95 14.31 -23.19
N PHE A 454 -3.18 15.26 -22.66
CA PHE A 454 -2.60 16.36 -23.40
C PHE A 454 -1.10 16.37 -23.11
N PRO A 455 -0.29 15.57 -23.84
CA PRO A 455 1.15 15.46 -23.59
C PRO A 455 1.90 16.80 -23.65
N ASP A 456 1.38 17.76 -24.43
CA ASP A 456 1.92 19.10 -24.59
C ASP A 456 1.30 20.13 -23.62
N ILE A 457 0.76 19.71 -22.46
CA ILE A 457 0.28 20.70 -21.49
C ILE A 457 1.40 21.65 -21.08
N GLY A 458 1.14 22.95 -21.23
CA GLY A 458 2.06 23.99 -20.78
C GLY A 458 2.18 24.03 -19.26
N GLU A 459 3.33 24.49 -18.77
CA GLU A 459 3.60 24.66 -17.34
C GLU A 459 2.55 25.55 -16.65
N ASP A 460 2.04 26.56 -17.37
CA ASP A 460 0.97 27.45 -16.93
C ASP A 460 -0.31 26.70 -16.53
N VAL A 461 -0.65 25.62 -17.24
CA VAL A 461 -1.83 24.81 -16.94
C VAL A 461 -1.61 24.01 -15.65
N ILE A 462 -0.42 23.41 -15.49
CA ILE A 462 -0.05 22.66 -14.28
C ILE A 462 -0.06 23.60 -13.07
N LEU A 463 0.56 24.77 -13.19
CA LEU A 463 0.58 25.79 -12.16
C LEU A 463 -0.84 26.33 -11.87
N GLY A 464 -1.68 26.47 -12.90
CA GLY A 464 -3.08 26.82 -12.76
C GLY A 464 -3.89 25.78 -11.98
N ILE A 465 -3.69 24.49 -12.24
CA ILE A 465 -4.31 23.39 -11.49
C ILE A 465 -3.82 23.40 -10.04
N LEU A 466 -2.51 23.56 -9.81
CA LEU A 466 -1.92 23.62 -8.48
C LEU A 466 -2.43 24.81 -7.67
N GLY A 467 -2.39 26.02 -8.25
CA GLY A 467 -2.81 27.26 -7.60
C GLY A 467 -4.32 27.32 -7.38
N GLY A 468 -5.10 26.97 -8.40
CA GLY A 468 -6.56 26.93 -8.36
C GLY A 468 -7.06 25.86 -7.37
N GLY A 469 -6.53 24.64 -7.48
CA GLY A 469 -6.86 23.54 -6.58
C GLY A 469 -6.48 23.84 -5.13
N SER A 470 -5.30 24.42 -4.88
CA SER A 470 -4.88 24.82 -3.54
C SER A 470 -5.79 25.91 -2.97
N SER A 471 -6.16 26.90 -3.77
CA SER A 471 -7.09 27.96 -3.35
C SER A 471 -8.45 27.39 -2.95
N VAL A 472 -9.02 26.50 -3.78
CA VAL A 472 -10.28 25.80 -3.46
C VAL A 472 -10.14 24.97 -2.18
N GLY A 473 -9.04 24.23 -2.03
CA GLY A 473 -8.75 23.43 -0.84
C GLY A 473 -8.70 24.28 0.44
N ILE A 474 -8.00 25.42 0.39
CA ILE A 474 -7.91 26.37 1.51
C ILE A 474 -9.28 26.95 1.84
N VAL A 475 -10.06 27.38 0.84
CA VAL A 475 -11.42 27.91 1.05
C VAL A 475 -12.33 26.87 1.70
N VAL A 476 -12.32 25.63 1.21
CA VAL A 476 -13.11 24.52 1.79
C VAL A 476 -12.66 24.22 3.22
N ALA A 477 -11.36 24.26 3.50
CA ALA A 477 -10.80 24.07 4.83
C ALA A 477 -11.23 25.20 5.79
N LEU A 478 -11.06 26.46 5.40
CA LEU A 478 -11.46 27.60 6.23
C LEU A 478 -12.97 27.63 6.47
N ALA A 479 -13.77 27.38 5.43
CA ALA A 479 -15.22 27.28 5.55
C ALA A 479 -15.61 26.17 6.53
N SER A 480 -15.02 24.97 6.39
CA SER A 480 -15.29 23.83 7.28
C SER A 480 -14.85 24.09 8.72
N TRP A 481 -13.72 24.75 8.93
CA TRP A 481 -13.23 25.17 10.25
C TRP A 481 -14.18 26.19 10.90
N PHE A 482 -14.56 27.22 10.16
CA PHE A 482 -15.48 28.27 10.62
C PHE A 482 -16.87 27.68 10.95
N TRP A 483 -17.40 26.80 10.10
CA TRP A 483 -18.68 26.15 10.33
C TRP A 483 -18.68 25.27 11.58
N ARG A 484 -17.56 24.58 11.86
CA ARG A 484 -17.39 23.79 13.08
C ARG A 484 -17.26 24.66 14.33
N ARG A 485 -16.74 25.89 14.21
CA ARG A 485 -16.60 26.83 15.32
C ARG A 485 -17.91 27.54 15.67
N ILE A 486 -18.74 27.85 14.67
CA ILE A 486 -20.01 28.59 14.86
C ILE A 486 -21.16 27.69 15.29
N ARG A 487 -21.21 26.43 14.85
CA ARG A 487 -22.29 25.54 15.29
C ARG A 487 -22.02 25.13 16.74
N PRO A 488 -22.85 25.57 17.72
CA PRO A 488 -22.75 25.06 19.07
C PRO A 488 -22.94 23.56 18.98
N VAL A 489 -21.99 22.84 19.55
CA VAL A 489 -21.87 21.41 19.37
C VAL A 489 -23.18 20.76 19.81
N ARG A 490 -23.97 20.28 18.84
CA ARG A 490 -25.17 19.45 19.09
C ARG A 490 -24.74 18.03 19.54
N ARG A 491 -23.69 17.95 20.38
CA ARG A 491 -23.15 16.73 21.02
C ARG A 491 -24.20 16.11 21.94
N ALA A 492 -25.06 16.93 22.54
CA ALA A 492 -26.08 16.49 23.50
C ALA A 492 -27.21 15.62 22.92
N ARG A 493 -27.38 15.51 21.59
CA ARG A 493 -28.39 14.62 20.98
C ARG A 493 -27.80 13.47 20.16
N GLN A 494 -26.47 13.42 20.02
CA GLN A 494 -25.75 12.32 19.37
C GLN A 494 -25.41 11.16 20.33
N GLN A 495 -25.60 11.35 21.64
CA GLN A 495 -25.44 10.34 22.71
C GLN A 495 -26.55 9.27 22.75
N ALA A 496 -27.57 9.35 21.90
CA ALA A 496 -28.73 8.43 21.97
C ALA A 496 -28.46 6.99 21.48
N PHE A 497 -27.26 6.71 20.99
CA PHE A 497 -26.76 5.35 20.90
C PHE A 497 -25.49 5.34 21.74
N THR A 498 -25.45 4.47 22.77
CA THR A 498 -24.31 4.05 23.63
C THR A 498 -24.41 4.27 25.15
N PRO A 499 -25.19 3.45 25.87
CA PRO A 499 -24.87 3.12 27.27
C PRO A 499 -23.86 1.95 27.37
N GLU A 500 -23.78 1.06 26.37
CA GLU A 500 -22.93 -0.15 26.42
C GLU A 500 -21.51 0.00 25.83
N ILE A 501 -21.27 0.95 24.91
CA ILE A 501 -19.94 1.11 24.27
C ILE A 501 -18.88 1.69 25.24
N ASP A 502 -19.30 2.31 26.34
CA ASP A 502 -18.42 3.12 27.20
C ASP A 502 -17.80 2.37 28.40
N GLN A 503 -18.18 1.12 28.65
CA GLN A 503 -17.72 0.39 29.86
C GLN A 503 -16.40 -0.36 29.67
N ASN A 504 -16.07 -0.77 28.44
CA ASN A 504 -14.84 -1.51 28.16
C ASN A 504 -13.69 -0.57 27.80
N PRO A 505 -12.47 -0.77 28.35
CA PRO A 505 -11.30 -0.01 27.92
C PRO A 505 -11.08 -0.17 26.40
N PRO A 506 -10.59 0.88 25.69
CA PRO A 506 -10.46 0.85 24.23
C PRO A 506 -9.70 -0.37 23.69
N GLU A 507 -8.68 -0.83 24.40
CA GLU A 507 -7.88 -2.02 24.06
C GLU A 507 -8.64 -3.36 24.01
N PHE A 508 -9.84 -3.41 24.59
CA PHE A 508 -10.74 -4.57 24.54
C PHE A 508 -11.97 -4.34 23.68
N TRP A 509 -12.15 -3.13 23.13
CA TRP A 509 -13.28 -2.83 22.27
C TRP A 509 -13.11 -3.47 20.89
N GLN A 510 -14.13 -4.18 20.42
CA GLN A 510 -14.19 -4.75 19.07
C GLN A 510 -15.51 -4.35 18.42
N MET A 511 -15.50 -4.30 17.09
CA MET A 511 -16.72 -4.02 16.33
C MET A 511 -17.78 -5.12 16.59
N PRO A 512 -19.05 -4.76 16.84
CA PRO A 512 -20.13 -5.73 16.92
C PRO A 512 -20.41 -6.34 15.52
N PRO A 513 -21.14 -7.47 15.44
CA PRO A 513 -21.44 -8.12 14.17
C PRO A 513 -22.03 -7.17 13.13
N LEU A 514 -21.65 -7.35 11.86
CA LEU A 514 -22.06 -6.47 10.74
C LEU A 514 -23.58 -6.31 10.63
N SER A 515 -24.35 -7.37 10.91
CA SER A 515 -25.81 -7.38 10.89
C SER A 515 -26.46 -6.50 11.97
N GLU A 516 -25.74 -6.21 13.05
CA GLU A 516 -26.23 -5.39 14.16
C GLU A 516 -25.84 -3.91 13.97
N LEU A 517 -25.03 -3.58 12.96
CA LEU A 517 -24.59 -2.21 12.74
C LEU A 517 -25.74 -1.33 12.22
N PRO A 518 -25.94 -0.12 12.80
CA PRO A 518 -26.90 0.83 12.26
C PRO A 518 -26.48 1.30 10.86
N PRO A 519 -27.42 1.77 10.02
CA PRO A 519 -27.09 2.25 8.69
C PRO A 519 -26.06 3.40 8.74
N PRO A 520 -25.19 3.51 7.73
CA PRO A 520 -24.13 4.50 7.65
C PRO A 520 -24.68 5.93 7.74
N ARG A 521 -24.23 6.69 8.73
CA ARG A 521 -24.64 8.11 8.88
C ARG A 521 -23.77 9.00 8.00
N MET A 522 -24.05 9.05 6.70
CA MET A 522 -23.37 9.98 5.80
C MET A 522 -23.94 11.41 5.91
N SER A 523 -23.05 12.35 6.24
CA SER A 523 -23.35 13.78 6.16
C SER A 523 -23.71 14.17 4.70
N ARG A 524 -24.48 15.25 4.51
CA ARG A 524 -24.79 15.77 3.16
C ARG A 524 -23.52 16.11 2.38
N LEU A 525 -22.51 16.62 3.09
CA LEU A 525 -21.20 16.94 2.53
C LEU A 525 -20.47 15.68 2.04
N ASN A 526 -20.46 14.60 2.84
CA ASN A 526 -19.83 13.34 2.43
C ASN A 526 -20.54 12.73 1.22
N ARG A 527 -21.87 12.81 1.16
CA ARG A 527 -22.63 12.36 -0.02
C ARG A 527 -22.29 13.17 -1.28
N LEU A 528 -22.14 14.49 -1.16
CA LEU A 528 -21.70 15.34 -2.26
C LEU A 528 -20.29 14.93 -2.72
N TRP A 529 -19.34 14.79 -1.80
CA TRP A 529 -17.97 14.37 -2.12
C TRP A 529 -17.89 12.99 -2.75
N MET A 530 -18.71 12.05 -2.30
CA MET A 530 -18.83 10.73 -2.94
C MET A 530 -19.36 10.83 -4.37
N GLY A 531 -20.29 11.76 -4.64
CA GLY A 531 -20.75 12.07 -5.98
C GLY A 531 -19.65 12.66 -6.86
N VAL A 532 -18.87 13.61 -6.33
CA VAL A 532 -17.71 14.20 -7.01
C VAL A 532 -16.65 13.14 -7.32
N LEU A 533 -16.32 12.31 -6.33
CA LEU A 533 -15.37 11.20 -6.49
C LEU A 533 -15.86 10.23 -7.58
N ARG A 534 -17.15 9.91 -7.60
CA ARG A 534 -17.74 9.05 -8.65
C ARG A 534 -17.59 9.68 -10.03
N ALA A 535 -17.90 10.96 -10.19
CA ALA A 535 -17.78 11.65 -11.47
C ALA A 535 -16.33 11.67 -11.94
N TYR A 536 -15.40 12.01 -11.04
CA TYR A 536 -13.96 11.97 -11.29
C TYR A 536 -13.48 10.58 -11.72
N LEU A 537 -13.87 9.51 -11.02
CA LEU A 537 -13.45 8.14 -11.35
C LEU A 537 -13.98 7.68 -12.71
N VAL A 538 -15.25 7.98 -13.02
CA VAL A 538 -15.84 7.63 -14.33
C VAL A 538 -15.11 8.37 -15.45
N LEU A 539 -14.83 9.66 -15.27
CA LEU A 539 -14.07 10.45 -16.24
C LEU A 539 -12.66 9.88 -16.39
N ALA A 540 -11.92 9.74 -15.30
CA ALA A 540 -10.53 9.28 -15.35
C ALA A 540 -10.40 7.86 -15.94
N ALA A 541 -11.28 6.93 -15.56
CA ALA A 541 -11.29 5.58 -16.13
C ALA A 541 -11.64 5.59 -17.63
N GLY A 542 -12.63 6.38 -18.05
CA GLY A 542 -12.96 6.54 -19.47
C GLY A 542 -11.79 7.12 -20.29
N LEU A 543 -11.07 8.07 -19.70
CA LEU A 543 -9.91 8.72 -20.30
C LEU A 543 -8.72 7.77 -20.44
N VAL A 544 -8.44 6.95 -19.42
CA VAL A 544 -7.44 5.88 -19.50
C VAL A 544 -7.80 4.89 -20.60
N LEU A 545 -9.07 4.47 -20.71
CA LEU A 545 -9.50 3.55 -21.75
C LEU A 545 -9.29 4.12 -23.16
N VAL A 546 -9.62 5.40 -23.36
CA VAL A 546 -9.36 6.11 -24.63
C VAL A 546 -7.86 6.10 -24.94
N ARG A 547 -7.02 6.38 -23.95
CA ARG A 547 -5.56 6.39 -24.16
C ARG A 547 -5.01 5.01 -24.50
N ILE A 548 -5.47 3.96 -23.81
CA ILE A 548 -5.09 2.56 -24.12
C ILE A 548 -5.49 2.22 -25.56
N VAL A 549 -6.70 2.59 -25.98
CA VAL A 549 -7.16 2.36 -27.35
C VAL A 549 -6.32 3.14 -28.36
N GLN A 550 -6.02 4.41 -28.09
CA GLN A 550 -5.14 5.21 -28.95
C GLN A 550 -3.77 4.57 -29.11
N LEU A 551 -3.13 4.15 -28.01
CA LEU A 551 -1.83 3.49 -28.01
C LEU A 551 -1.86 2.16 -28.78
N ALA A 552 -2.94 1.39 -28.64
CA ALA A 552 -3.13 0.16 -29.39
C ALA A 552 -3.31 0.40 -30.89
N LEU A 553 -3.95 1.51 -31.27
CA LEU A 553 -4.19 1.88 -32.67
C LEU A 553 -2.98 2.57 -33.33
N SER A 554 -2.14 3.26 -32.58
CA SER A 554 -0.96 3.95 -33.11
C SER A 554 0.23 3.03 -33.43
N GLY A 555 0.16 1.74 -33.06
CA GLY A 555 1.27 0.79 -33.21
C GLY A 555 2.44 1.08 -32.24
N PRO A 556 3.36 0.12 -32.04
CA PRO A 556 4.55 0.37 -31.23
C PRO A 556 5.46 1.37 -31.95
N VAL A 557 5.80 2.46 -31.26
CA VAL A 557 6.89 3.37 -31.63
C VAL A 557 8.19 2.81 -31.09
#